data_AF-A0A930Y8W1-F1
#
_entry.id   AF-A0A930Y8W1-F1
#
_cell.length_a   1.000
_cell.length_b   1.000
_cell.length_c   1.000
_cell.angle_alpha   90.00
_cell.angle_beta   90.00
_cell.angle_gamma   90.00
#
_symmetry.space_group_name_H-M   'P 1'
#
loop_
_entity.id
_entity.type
_entity.pdbx_description
1 polymer ?
#
loop_
_entity_poly.entity_id
_entity_poly.type
_entity_poly.pdbx_seq_one_letter_code
_entity_poly.pdbx_strand_id
1 'polypeptide(L)'
;MNTRRIHQLSEALGARDEQILTSLERFRLLDTHQLQRLHFANAHATTLAAARACNRTLRRLDDLGVITSLERRIGGVRRGSASYVWQLASLGERYLRAVHGRARRKRYLEPGAQFVTHTLAVNDLAVSLAEANRDLPGFTLN
;
A
#
# COMPACT_ATOMS: atom_id res chain seq x y z
N MET A 1 -22.11 -1.87 14.88
CA MET A 1 -20.72 -1.57 14.46
C MET A 1 -19.79 -2.39 15.35
N ASN A 2 -18.92 -3.27 14.82
CA ASN A 2 -18.14 -4.18 15.68
C ASN A 2 -16.88 -3.47 16.25
N THR A 3 -17.12 -2.59 17.22
CA THR A 3 -16.13 -1.67 17.82
C THR A 3 -14.93 -2.41 18.43
N ARG A 4 -15.14 -3.63 18.96
CA ARG A 4 -14.08 -4.45 19.56
C ARG A 4 -12.98 -4.81 18.56
N ARG A 5 -13.34 -5.18 17.33
CA ARG A 5 -12.35 -5.54 16.30
C ARG A 5 -11.53 -4.34 15.83
N ILE A 6 -12.14 -3.15 15.79
CA ILE A 6 -11.43 -1.90 15.44
C ILE A 6 -10.48 -1.48 16.55
N HIS A 7 -10.89 -1.61 17.81
CA HIS A 7 -9.99 -1.36 18.94
C HIS A 7 -8.79 -2.31 18.90
N GLN A 8 -8.99 -3.62 18.68
CA GLN A 8 -7.90 -4.58 18.56
C GLN A 8 -6.91 -4.23 17.43
N LEU A 9 -7.41 -3.74 16.30
CA LEU A 9 -6.54 -3.28 15.22
C LEU A 9 -5.78 -2.01 15.57
N SER A 10 -6.40 -1.10 16.32
CA SER A 10 -5.73 0.13 16.75
C SER A 10 -4.52 -0.17 17.65
N GLU A 11 -4.59 -1.24 18.46
CA GLU A 11 -3.46 -1.72 19.26
C GLU A 11 -2.40 -2.49 18.44
N ALA A 12 -2.83 -3.16 17.36
CA ALA A 12 -1.96 -4.06 16.58
C ALA A 12 -1.28 -3.38 15.36
N LEU A 13 -1.80 -2.24 14.92
CA LEU A 13 -1.27 -1.47 13.80
C LEU A 13 -0.38 -0.34 14.32
N GLY A 14 0.87 -0.31 13.87
CA GLY A 14 1.76 0.81 14.13
C GLY A 14 1.62 1.92 13.09
N ALA A 15 2.32 3.04 13.31
CA ALA A 15 2.26 4.21 12.42
C ALA A 15 2.58 3.89 10.95
N ARG A 16 3.55 3.00 10.67
CA ARG A 16 3.86 2.57 9.29
C ARG A 16 2.71 1.80 8.66
N ASP A 17 2.01 0.98 9.44
CA ASP A 17 0.90 0.18 8.93
C ASP A 17 -0.27 1.08 8.52
N GLU A 18 -0.61 2.07 9.35
CA GLU A 18 -1.62 3.07 9.03
C GLU A 18 -1.27 3.88 7.77
N GLN A 19 0.01 4.25 7.60
CA GLN A 19 0.50 4.90 6.40
C GLN A 19 0.34 4.00 5.16
N ILE A 20 0.66 2.70 5.27
CA ILE A 20 0.46 1.72 4.19
C ILE A 20 -1.03 1.61 3.83
N LEU A 21 -1.92 1.48 4.82
CA LEU A 21 -3.36 1.39 4.59
C LEU A 21 -3.88 2.67 3.91
N THR A 22 -3.42 3.85 4.36
CA THR A 22 -3.79 5.15 3.78
C THR A 22 -3.31 5.29 2.35
N SER A 23 -2.08 4.84 2.05
CA SER A 23 -1.57 4.77 0.67
C SER A 23 -2.44 3.87 -0.20
N LEU A 24 -2.80 2.67 0.25
CA LEU A 24 -3.69 1.77 -0.48
C LEU A 24 -5.11 2.35 -0.63
N GLU A 25 -5.57 3.16 0.31
CA GLU A 25 -6.84 3.87 0.18
C GLU A 25 -6.80 4.92 -0.94
N ARG A 26 -5.68 5.64 -1.05
CA ARG A 26 -5.45 6.71 -2.02
C ARG A 26 -5.21 6.17 -3.42
N PHE A 27 -4.29 5.22 -3.55
CA PHE A 27 -3.81 4.69 -4.82
C PHE A 27 -4.64 3.51 -5.35
N ARG A 28 -5.51 2.94 -4.51
CA ARG A 28 -6.34 1.75 -4.75
C ARG A 28 -5.55 0.44 -4.92
N LEU A 29 -4.48 0.46 -5.70
CA LEU A 29 -3.60 -0.67 -5.99
C LEU A 29 -2.15 -0.22 -5.88
N LEU A 30 -1.32 -0.97 -5.16
CA LEU A 30 0.13 -0.78 -5.19
C LEU A 30 0.80 -2.13 -5.25
N ASP A 31 1.91 -2.22 -5.97
CA ASP A 31 2.75 -3.42 -5.89
C ASP A 31 3.71 -3.35 -4.68
N THR A 32 4.31 -4.49 -4.35
CA THR A 32 5.29 -4.59 -3.24
C THR A 32 6.45 -3.59 -3.40
N HIS A 33 6.92 -3.32 -4.62
CA HIS A 33 8.07 -2.45 -4.85
C HIS A 33 7.71 -0.98 -4.61
N GLN A 34 6.54 -0.54 -5.06
CA GLN A 34 5.97 0.78 -4.79
C GLN A 34 5.77 0.99 -3.28
N LEU A 35 5.24 0.00 -2.56
CA LEU A 35 5.08 0.06 -1.11
C LEU A 35 6.42 0.12 -0.37
N GLN A 36 7.42 -0.65 -0.82
CA GLN A 36 8.77 -0.60 -0.28
C GLN A 36 9.37 0.82 -0.44
N ARG A 37 9.29 1.38 -1.65
CA ARG A 37 9.75 2.72 -1.99
C ARG A 37 9.10 3.80 -1.12
N LEU A 38 7.78 3.76 -0.99
CA LEU A 38 7.05 4.73 -0.18
C LEU A 38 7.39 4.66 1.32
N HIS A 39 7.46 3.45 1.90
CA HIS A 39 7.40 3.29 3.36
C HIS A 39 8.67 2.69 4.01
N PHE A 40 9.63 2.20 3.22
CA PHE A 40 10.81 1.48 3.72
C PHE A 40 12.15 2.03 3.19
N ALA A 41 12.15 2.97 2.24
CA ALA A 41 13.37 3.49 1.60
C ALA A 41 14.43 4.00 2.59
N ASN A 42 14.04 4.74 3.64
CA ASN A 42 14.98 5.39 4.56
C ASN A 42 15.16 4.66 5.90
N ALA A 43 14.58 3.46 6.04
CA ALA A 43 14.53 2.74 7.32
C ALA A 43 15.59 1.62 7.44
N HIS A 44 16.31 1.31 6.37
CA HIS A 44 17.18 0.14 6.31
C HIS A 44 18.47 0.43 5.53
N ALA A 45 19.59 -0.13 6.01
CA ALA A 45 20.90 0.05 5.41
C ALA A 45 21.06 -0.56 4.00
N THR A 46 20.19 -1.49 3.61
CA THR A 46 20.22 -2.13 2.28
C THR A 46 18.83 -2.32 1.69
N THR A 47 18.74 -2.25 0.36
CA THR A 47 17.52 -2.52 -0.40
C THR A 47 16.94 -3.90 -0.11
N LEU A 48 17.80 -4.91 0.08
CA LEU A 48 17.36 -6.27 0.39
C LEU A 48 16.74 -6.37 1.80
N ALA A 49 17.31 -5.67 2.79
CA ALA A 49 16.72 -5.60 4.12
C ALA A 49 15.36 -4.89 4.09
N ALA A 50 15.26 -3.79 3.35
CA ALA A 50 13.99 -3.09 3.13
C ALA A 50 12.94 -3.99 2.46
N ALA A 51 13.31 -4.72 1.42
CA ALA A 51 12.42 -5.66 0.74
C ALA A 51 11.91 -6.77 1.67
N ARG A 52 12.79 -7.35 2.51
CA ARG A 52 12.40 -8.38 3.49
C ARG A 52 11.48 -7.82 4.57
N ALA A 53 11.77 -6.62 5.09
CA ALA A 53 10.93 -5.96 6.08
C ALA A 53 9.56 -5.60 5.50
N CYS A 54 9.52 -5.08 4.28
CA CYS A 54 8.29 -4.79 3.54
C CYS A 54 7.44 -6.06 3.38
N ASN A 55 8.00 -7.13 2.82
CA ASN A 55 7.28 -8.39 2.61
C ASN A 55 6.74 -8.99 3.92
N ARG A 56 7.51 -8.97 5.03
CA ARG A 56 7.01 -9.43 6.33
C ARG A 56 5.84 -8.58 6.82
N THR A 57 5.93 -7.27 6.65
CA THR A 57 4.85 -6.33 7.05
C THR A 57 3.60 -6.59 6.23
N LEU A 58 3.71 -6.70 4.91
CA LEU A 58 2.55 -6.93 4.03
C LEU A 58 1.87 -8.28 4.32
N ARG A 59 2.64 -9.36 4.51
CA ARG A 59 2.05 -10.65 4.92
C ARG A 59 1.29 -10.55 6.23
N ARG A 60 1.87 -9.91 7.26
CA ARG A 60 1.18 -9.72 8.53
C ARG A 60 -0.12 -8.91 8.37
N LEU A 61 -0.12 -7.88 7.54
CA LEU A 61 -1.32 -7.08 7.27
C LEU A 61 -2.39 -7.87 6.48
N ASP A 62 -1.95 -8.76 5.59
CA ASP A 62 -2.80 -9.71 4.86
C ASP A 62 -3.44 -10.73 5.83
N ASP A 63 -2.63 -11.32 6.73
CA ASP A 63 -3.08 -12.23 7.78
C ASP A 63 -4.09 -11.57 8.74
N LEU A 64 -3.91 -10.27 9.01
CA LEU A 64 -4.87 -9.47 9.79
C LEU A 64 -6.16 -9.17 9.01
N GLY A 65 -6.18 -9.40 7.70
CA GLY A 65 -7.30 -9.15 6.80
C GLY A 65 -7.53 -7.66 6.49
N VAL A 66 -6.53 -6.81 6.73
CA VAL A 66 -6.63 -5.36 6.46
C VAL A 66 -6.19 -4.99 5.05
N ILE A 67 -5.36 -5.81 4.43
CA ILE A 67 -5.06 -5.77 2.99
C ILE A 67 -5.38 -7.14 2.37
N THR A 68 -5.39 -7.21 1.04
CA THR A 68 -5.44 -8.47 0.30
C THR A 68 -4.58 -8.38 -0.93
N SER A 69 -3.92 -9.48 -1.30
CA SER A 69 -3.27 -9.60 -2.60
C SER A 69 -4.30 -9.93 -3.70
N LEU A 70 -4.04 -9.52 -4.93
CA LEU A 70 -4.79 -9.98 -6.10
C LEU A 70 -4.22 -11.34 -6.51
N GLU A 71 -5.08 -12.35 -6.70
CA GLU A 71 -4.66 -13.74 -7.02
C GLU A 71 -3.87 -13.82 -8.34
N ARG A 72 -4.10 -12.86 -9.24
CA ARG A 72 -3.45 -12.83 -10.54
C ARG A 72 -2.06 -12.20 -10.45
N ARG A 73 -1.04 -13.04 -10.68
CA ARG A 73 0.28 -12.59 -11.14
C ARG A 73 0.13 -11.80 -12.44
N ILE A 74 0.41 -10.50 -12.41
CA ILE A 74 0.67 -9.75 -13.65
C ILE A 74 2.12 -10.05 -14.04
N GLY A 75 2.30 -10.94 -15.02
CA GLY A 75 3.61 -11.29 -15.58
C GLY A 75 3.92 -10.56 -16.88
N GLY A 76 5.19 -10.12 -17.03
CA GLY A 76 5.87 -9.64 -18.27
C GLY A 76 5.50 -8.22 -18.70
N VAL A 77 6.38 -7.26 -19.02
CA VAL A 77 7.54 -7.29 -19.94
C VAL A 77 8.71 -6.38 -19.49
N ARG A 78 8.61 -5.61 -18.39
CA ARG A 78 9.57 -4.50 -18.10
C ARG A 78 10.39 -4.52 -16.81
N ARG A 79 10.29 -5.51 -15.92
CA ARG A 79 11.30 -5.73 -14.87
C ARG A 79 11.07 -7.08 -14.20
N GLY A 80 12.09 -7.93 -14.17
CA GLY A 80 12.01 -9.30 -13.68
C GLY A 80 11.78 -9.38 -12.18
N SER A 81 10.52 -9.61 -11.79
CA SER A 81 10.07 -10.44 -10.66
C SER A 81 8.58 -10.17 -10.49
N ALA A 82 7.74 -11.21 -10.62
CA ALA A 82 6.31 -11.07 -10.37
C ALA A 82 6.11 -10.53 -8.94
N SER A 83 5.69 -9.26 -8.84
CA SER A 83 5.43 -8.60 -7.55
C SER A 83 3.95 -8.73 -7.23
N TYR A 84 3.63 -8.99 -5.96
CA TYR A 84 2.24 -9.01 -5.51
C TYR A 84 1.64 -7.61 -5.65
N VAL A 85 0.40 -7.56 -6.13
CA VAL A 85 -0.42 -6.34 -6.16
C VAL A 85 -1.34 -6.38 -4.95
N TRP A 86 -1.35 -5.30 -4.19
CA TRP A 86 -2.07 -5.18 -2.93
C TRP A 86 -3.19 -4.16 -3.04
N GLN A 87 -4.27 -4.43 -2.34
CA GLN A 87 -5.39 -3.51 -2.15
C GLN A 87 -5.90 -3.56 -0.71
N LEU A 88 -6.71 -2.58 -0.31
CA LEU A 88 -7.40 -2.65 0.98
C LEU A 88 -8.42 -3.80 0.99
N ALA A 89 -8.37 -4.60 2.04
CA ALA A 89 -9.42 -5.56 2.34
C ALA A 89 -10.55 -4.91 3.14
N SER A 90 -11.65 -5.64 3.30
CA SER A 90 -12.87 -5.13 3.93
C SER A 90 -12.67 -4.64 5.37
N LEU A 91 -11.75 -5.25 6.13
CA LEU A 91 -11.46 -4.84 7.50
C LEU A 91 -10.56 -3.60 7.55
N GLY A 92 -9.61 -3.45 6.62
CA GLY A 92 -8.77 -2.26 6.51
C GLY A 92 -9.57 -1.02 6.11
N GLU A 93 -10.48 -1.15 5.14
CA GLU A 93 -11.40 -0.05 4.79
C GLU A 93 -12.25 0.38 5.98
N ARG A 94 -12.81 -0.58 6.70
CA ARG A 94 -13.64 -0.32 7.87
C ARG A 94 -12.83 0.36 8.99
N TYR A 95 -11.59 -0.05 9.20
CA TYR A 95 -10.67 0.56 10.15
C TYR A 95 -10.38 2.02 9.78
N LEU A 96 -9.90 2.29 8.56
CA LEU A 96 -9.62 3.67 8.12
C LEU A 96 -10.87 4.54 8.14
N ARG A 97 -12.03 3.97 7.81
CA ARG A 97 -13.30 4.70 7.87
C ARG A 97 -13.64 5.14 9.31
N ALA A 98 -13.40 4.28 10.28
CA ALA A 98 -13.60 4.59 11.69
C ALA A 98 -12.59 5.64 12.18
N VAL A 99 -11.30 5.48 11.85
CA VAL A 99 -10.22 6.42 12.25
C VAL A 99 -10.42 7.80 11.64
N HIS A 100 -10.78 7.88 10.35
CA HIS A 100 -10.98 9.15 9.64
C HIS A 100 -12.40 9.74 9.79
N GLY A 101 -13.29 9.12 10.58
CA GLY A 101 -14.65 9.61 10.78
C GLY A 101 -15.51 9.69 9.50
N ARG A 102 -15.25 8.83 8.51
CA ARG A 102 -15.94 8.89 7.21
C ARG A 102 -17.27 8.12 7.24
N ALA A 103 -18.32 8.69 6.66
CA ALA A 103 -19.63 8.03 6.62
C ALA A 103 -19.75 6.98 5.49
N ARG A 104 -19.14 7.23 4.33
CA ARG A 104 -19.35 6.40 3.13
C ARG A 104 -18.35 5.25 3.04
N ARG A 105 -18.88 4.03 2.83
CA ARG A 105 -18.08 2.84 2.55
C ARG A 105 -17.46 2.91 1.15
N LYS A 106 -16.16 2.59 1.04
CA LYS A 106 -15.53 2.26 -0.24
C LYS A 106 -15.51 0.74 -0.41
N ARG A 107 -15.79 0.25 -1.62
CA ARG A 107 -15.70 -1.19 -1.92
C ARG A 107 -14.51 -1.43 -2.83
N TYR A 108 -13.65 -2.35 -2.41
CA TYR A 108 -12.52 -2.84 -3.17
C TYR A 108 -12.94 -4.20 -3.73
N LEU A 109 -12.99 -4.29 -5.06
CA LEU A 109 -13.31 -5.49 -5.82
C LEU A 109 -12.10 -5.81 -6.67
N GLU A 110 -11.89 -7.10 -6.98
CA GLU A 110 -10.81 -7.48 -7.88
C GLU A 110 -11.03 -6.85 -9.28
N PRO A 111 -10.11 -6.01 -9.76
CA PRO A 111 -10.23 -5.36 -11.05
C PRO A 111 -9.64 -6.20 -12.19
N GLY A 112 -10.05 -5.89 -13.42
CA GLY A 112 -9.50 -6.54 -14.62
C GLY A 112 -8.02 -6.20 -14.86
N ALA A 113 -7.32 -7.08 -15.58
CA ALA A 113 -5.87 -6.97 -15.79
C ALA A 113 -5.41 -5.63 -16.41
N GLN A 114 -6.14 -5.11 -17.40
CA GLN A 114 -5.81 -3.82 -18.02
C GLN A 114 -5.91 -2.66 -17.02
N PHE A 115 -6.93 -2.67 -16.16
CA PHE A 115 -7.10 -1.67 -15.10
C PHE A 115 -5.93 -1.74 -14.12
N VAL A 116 -5.53 -2.94 -13.70
CA VAL A 116 -4.38 -3.14 -12.82
C VAL A 116 -3.11 -2.58 -13.46
N THR A 117 -2.78 -2.99 -14.69
CA THR A 117 -1.57 -2.54 -15.39
C THR A 117 -1.53 -1.02 -15.53
N HIS A 118 -2.63 -0.40 -15.95
CA HIS A 118 -2.71 1.05 -16.09
C HIS A 118 -2.57 1.76 -14.74
N THR A 119 -3.28 1.29 -13.71
CA THR A 119 -3.24 1.87 -12.37
C THR A 119 -1.85 1.79 -11.77
N LEU A 120 -1.17 0.65 -11.90
CA LEU A 120 0.20 0.49 -11.41
C LEU A 120 1.18 1.40 -12.14
N ALA A 121 1.05 1.58 -13.46
CA ALA A 121 1.90 2.49 -14.22
C ALA A 121 1.72 3.95 -13.79
N VAL A 122 0.47 4.40 -13.60
CA VAL A 122 0.16 5.74 -13.09
C VAL A 122 0.69 5.92 -11.67
N ASN A 123 0.52 4.92 -10.82
CA ASN A 123 0.99 4.96 -9.43
C ASN A 123 2.52 4.95 -9.36
N ASP A 124 3.22 4.32 -10.29
CA ASP A 124 4.69 4.35 -10.34
C ASP A 124 5.22 5.77 -10.57
N LEU A 125 4.58 6.53 -11.45
CA LEU A 125 4.88 7.95 -11.66
C LEU A 125 4.62 8.75 -10.37
N ALA A 126 3.47 8.55 -9.73
CA ALA A 126 3.13 9.25 -8.50
C ALA A 126 4.07 8.93 -7.33
N VAL A 127 4.51 7.67 -7.21
CA VAL A 127 5.52 7.24 -6.23
C VAL A 127 6.86 7.91 -6.51
N SER A 128 7.28 7.95 -7.77
CA SER A 128 8.54 8.59 -8.18
C SER A 128 8.54 10.09 -7.86
N LEU A 129 7.42 10.77 -8.06
CA LEU A 129 7.25 12.17 -7.67
C LEU A 129 7.29 12.36 -6.15
N ALA A 130 6.67 11.46 -5.38
CA ALA A 130 6.69 11.51 -3.92
C ALA A 130 8.11 11.29 -3.35
N GLU A 131 8.90 10.43 -3.98
CA GLU A 131 10.33 10.25 -3.66
C GLU A 131 11.13 11.52 -3.99
N ALA A 132 11.00 12.03 -5.22
CA ALA A 132 11.71 13.25 -5.61
C ALA A 132 11.40 14.43 -4.68
N ASN A 133 10.15 14.62 -4.28
CA ASN A 133 9.75 15.66 -3.34
C ASN A 133 10.29 15.44 -1.91
N ARG A 134 10.54 14.18 -1.51
CA ARG A 134 11.17 13.87 -0.22
C ARG A 134 12.65 14.21 -0.24
N ASP A 135 13.32 13.92 -1.35
CA ASP A 135 14.77 14.07 -1.49
C ASP A 135 15.16 15.52 -1.85
N LEU A 136 14.23 16.31 -2.41
CA LEU A 136 14.42 17.71 -2.80
C LEU A 136 13.43 18.66 -2.11
N PRO A 137 13.54 18.87 -0.79
CA PRO A 137 12.70 19.85 -0.10
C PRO A 137 13.02 21.26 -0.61
N GLY A 138 12.07 21.90 -1.29
CA GLY A 138 12.16 23.31 -1.72
C GLY A 138 12.56 23.56 -3.18
N PHE A 139 12.49 22.56 -4.07
CA PHE A 139 12.72 22.79 -5.50
C PHE A 139 11.59 23.63 -6.12
N THR A 140 11.83 24.94 -6.29
CA THR A 140 10.99 25.84 -7.09
C THR A 140 11.56 25.94 -8.50
N LEU A 141 10.71 25.72 -9.51
CA LEU A 141 11.03 26.10 -10.88
C LEU A 141 11.04 27.63 -10.96
N ASN A 142 12.22 28.20 -11.21
CA ASN A 142 12.39 29.63 -11.50
C ASN A 142 11.70 30.00 -12.82
#